data_AF-A0A345DLR2-F1
#
_entry.id   AF-A0A345DLR2-F1
#
_cell.length_a   1.000
_cell.length_b   1.000
_cell.length_c   1.000
_cell.angle_alpha   90.00
_cell.angle_beta   90.00
_cell.angle_gamma   90.00
#
_symmetry.space_group_name_H-M   'P 1'
#
loop_
_entity.id
_entity.type
_entity.pdbx_description
1 polymer ?
#
loop_
_entity_poly.entity_id
_entity_poly.type
_entity_poly.pdbx_seq_one_letter_code
_entity_poly.pdbx_strand_id
1 'polypeptide(L)' 'MKTLQDLIKDLTDITVEEQKINEYLSREFLDLQCAKLQDADLRGVNLSFADLRDADLKDIKITKKQLDQLIVIEDDE' A
#
# COMPACT_ATOMS: atom_id res chain seq x y z
N MET A 1 -9.22 -10.19 -6.76
CA MET A 1 -8.71 -9.14 -5.85
C MET A 1 -7.22 -9.35 -5.77
N LYS A 2 -6.43 -8.36 -6.17
CA LYS A 2 -4.99 -8.38 -5.94
C LYS A 2 -4.73 -8.23 -4.46
N THR A 3 -3.85 -9.03 -3.92
CA THR A 3 -3.32 -8.88 -2.56
C THR A 3 -2.09 -7.97 -2.60
N LEU A 4 -1.70 -7.45 -1.46
CA LEU A 4 -0.41 -6.76 -1.36
C LEU A 4 0.77 -7.67 -1.72
N GLN A 5 0.66 -9.00 -1.52
CA GLN A 5 1.68 -9.96 -1.95
C GLN A 5 1.85 -9.96 -3.46
N ASP A 6 0.73 -9.94 -4.18
CA ASP A 6 0.74 -9.85 -5.65
C ASP A 6 1.40 -8.55 -6.09
N LEU A 7 1.17 -7.45 -5.36
CA LEU A 7 1.78 -6.16 -5.66
C LEU A 7 3.29 -6.12 -5.41
N ILE A 8 3.74 -6.64 -4.26
CA ILE A 8 5.17 -6.73 -3.91
C ILE A 8 5.88 -7.63 -4.93
N LYS A 9 5.25 -8.75 -5.30
CA LYS A 9 5.77 -9.62 -6.34
C LYS A 9 5.87 -8.92 -7.69
N ASP A 10 4.84 -8.17 -8.10
CA ASP A 10 4.86 -7.45 -9.38
C ASP A 10 5.93 -6.34 -9.42
N LEU A 11 6.20 -5.68 -8.29
CA LEU A 11 7.16 -4.56 -8.22
C LEU A 11 8.61 -5.00 -7.97
N THR A 12 8.82 -6.10 -7.24
CA THR A 12 10.16 -6.50 -6.76
C THR A 12 10.58 -7.89 -7.23
N ASP A 13 9.68 -8.66 -7.84
CA ASP A 13 9.81 -10.10 -8.13
C ASP A 13 10.03 -10.96 -6.87
N ILE A 14 9.73 -10.43 -5.68
CA ILE A 14 9.86 -11.11 -4.39
C ILE A 14 8.50 -11.63 -3.94
N THR A 15 8.45 -12.91 -3.57
CA THR A 15 7.29 -13.50 -2.88
C THR A 15 7.53 -13.46 -1.37
N VAL A 16 6.65 -12.80 -0.62
CA VAL A 16 6.72 -12.68 0.84
C VAL A 16 5.52 -13.34 1.52
N GLU A 17 5.77 -13.98 2.67
CA GLU A 17 4.71 -14.49 3.54
C GLU A 17 3.87 -13.33 4.09
N GLU A 18 2.55 -13.50 4.15
CA GLU A 18 1.60 -12.45 4.56
C GLU A 18 1.94 -11.85 5.93
N GLN A 19 2.38 -12.71 6.86
CA GLN A 19 2.76 -12.29 8.22
C GLN A 19 4.06 -11.47 8.27
N LYS A 20 4.91 -11.56 7.24
CA LYS A 20 6.20 -10.88 7.15
C LYS A 20 6.15 -9.60 6.32
N ILE A 21 5.04 -9.35 5.61
CA ILE A 21 4.83 -8.11 4.86
C ILE A 21 5.07 -6.89 5.75
N ASN A 22 4.50 -6.87 6.95
CA ASN A 22 4.65 -5.74 7.85
C ASN A 22 6.11 -5.54 8.32
N GLU A 23 6.91 -6.60 8.40
CA GLU A 23 8.33 -6.51 8.71
C GLU A 23 9.12 -5.91 7.55
N TYR A 24 8.83 -6.34 6.31
CA TYR A 24 9.40 -5.74 5.09
C TYR A 24 9.03 -4.27 4.96
N LEU A 25 7.75 -3.94 5.16
CA LEU A 25 7.23 -2.58 5.09
C LEU A 25 7.63 -1.69 6.26
N SER A 26 8.05 -2.27 7.39
CA SER A 26 8.51 -1.47 8.54
C SER A 26 9.91 -0.88 8.36
N ARG A 27 10.67 -1.40 7.41
CA ARG A 27 12.10 -1.06 7.24
C ARG A 27 12.36 0.01 6.19
N GLU A 28 11.42 0.23 5.27
CA GLU A 28 11.60 1.15 4.15
C GLU A 28 10.31 1.93 3.87
N PHE A 29 10.47 3.17 3.42
CA PHE A 29 9.39 3.98 2.88
C PHE A 29 8.83 3.27 1.65
N LEU A 30 7.52 2.99 1.65
CA LEU A 30 6.90 2.24 0.55
C LEU A 30 6.46 3.22 -0.53
N ASP A 31 7.25 3.31 -1.60
CA ASP A 31 6.90 4.08 -2.78
C ASP A 31 5.84 3.32 -3.60
N LEU A 32 4.60 3.80 -3.52
CA LEU A 32 3.46 3.33 -4.32
C LEU A 32 2.98 4.44 -5.26
N GLN A 33 3.85 5.40 -5.59
CA GLN A 33 3.50 6.46 -6.52
C GLN A 33 3.09 5.84 -7.87
N CYS A 34 1.97 6.31 -8.43
CA CYS A 34 1.38 5.79 -9.68
C CYS A 34 1.02 4.28 -9.65
N ALA A 35 0.99 3.62 -8.48
CA ALA A 35 0.71 2.19 -8.40
C ALA A 35 -0.75 1.87 -8.79
N LYS A 36 -0.94 0.78 -9.54
CA LYS A 36 -2.27 0.26 -9.90
C LYS A 36 -2.81 -0.61 -8.76
N LEU A 37 -3.44 0.03 -7.77
CA LEU A 37 -3.99 -0.60 -6.56
C LEU A 37 -5.49 -0.92 -6.67
N GLN A 38 -6.08 -0.80 -7.86
CA GLN A 38 -7.50 -1.06 -8.08
C GLN A 38 -7.92 -2.43 -7.52
N ASP A 39 -9.02 -2.46 -6.76
CA ASP A 39 -9.60 -3.67 -6.15
C ASP A 39 -8.65 -4.41 -5.17
N ALA A 40 -7.60 -3.73 -4.68
CA ALA A 40 -6.61 -4.33 -3.79
C ALA A 40 -7.13 -4.47 -2.35
N ASP A 41 -6.81 -5.61 -1.73
CA ASP A 41 -7.00 -5.80 -0.29
C ASP A 41 -5.74 -5.38 0.48
N LEU A 42 -5.81 -4.19 1.09
CA LEU A 42 -4.72 -3.59 1.86
C LEU A 42 -4.98 -3.65 3.36
N ARG A 43 -5.93 -4.47 3.84
CA ARG A 43 -6.22 -4.58 5.27
C ARG A 43 -5.03 -5.15 6.03
N GLY A 44 -4.67 -4.53 7.16
CA GLY A 44 -3.55 -4.97 8.01
C GLY A 44 -2.16 -4.50 7.57
N VAL A 45 -2.09 -3.73 6.48
CA VAL A 45 -0.87 -3.10 5.96
C VAL A 45 -0.55 -1.83 6.73
N ASN A 46 0.70 -1.65 7.16
CA ASN A 46 1.16 -0.36 7.67
C ASN A 46 1.38 0.62 6.51
N LEU A 47 0.48 1.61 6.38
CA LEU A 47 0.55 2.66 5.35
C LEU A 47 1.09 3.99 5.89
N SER A 48 1.55 4.04 7.14
CA SER A 48 1.94 5.29 7.81
C SER A 48 3.06 6.08 7.12
N PHE A 49 3.81 5.42 6.23
CA PHE A 49 4.93 6.01 5.48
C PHE A 49 4.87 5.65 3.99
N ALA A 50 3.70 5.33 3.46
CA ALA A 50 3.54 5.02 2.04
C ALA A 50 3.31 6.30 1.24
N ASP A 51 4.02 6.46 0.12
CA ASP A 51 3.66 7.47 -0.89
C ASP A 51 2.59 6.91 -1.82
N LEU A 52 1.39 7.45 -1.74
CA LEU A 52 0.25 7.03 -2.57
C LEU A 52 -0.13 8.08 -3.63
N ARG A 53 0.74 9.06 -3.90
CA ARG A 53 0.49 10.07 -4.94
C ARG A 53 0.23 9.40 -6.28
N ASP A 54 -0.79 9.87 -6.98
CA ASP A 54 -1.23 9.35 -8.28
C ASP A 54 -1.57 7.84 -8.32
N ALA A 55 -1.65 7.16 -7.17
CA ALA A 55 -2.02 5.75 -7.13
C ALA A 55 -3.50 5.54 -7.46
N ASP A 56 -3.83 4.49 -8.21
CA ASP A 56 -5.22 4.11 -8.47
C ASP A 56 -5.79 3.37 -7.25
N LEU A 57 -6.39 4.12 -6.33
CA LEU A 57 -6.99 3.63 -5.08
C LEU A 57 -8.46 3.22 -5.21
N LYS A 58 -8.96 3.04 -6.44
CA LYS A 58 -10.36 2.69 -6.66
C LYS A 58 -10.68 1.31 -6.06
N ASP A 59 -11.79 1.25 -5.32
CA ASP A 59 -12.32 0.02 -4.73
C ASP A 59 -11.35 -0.73 -3.77
N ILE A 60 -10.36 -0.03 -3.19
CA ILE A 60 -9.44 -0.62 -2.20
C ILE A 60 -10.16 -1.00 -0.91
N LYS A 61 -9.63 -2.01 -0.22
CA LYS A 61 -10.07 -2.39 1.13
C LYS A 61 -9.03 -2.00 2.15
N ILE A 62 -9.39 -1.08 3.05
CA ILE A 62 -8.60 -0.67 4.22
C ILE A 62 -9.48 -0.67 5.47
N THR A 63 -8.85 -0.67 6.64
CA THR A 63 -9.56 -0.50 7.93
C THR A 63 -9.67 0.97 8.31
N LYS A 64 -10.65 1.32 9.16
CA LYS A 64 -10.79 2.69 9.71
C LYS A 64 -9.50 3.19 10.36
N LYS A 65 -8.82 2.32 11.11
CA LYS A 65 -7.53 2.63 11.75
C LYS A 65 -6.43 2.97 10.74
N GLN A 66 -6.46 2.37 9.55
CA GLN A 66 -5.50 2.69 8.49
C GLN A 66 -5.82 4.02 7.82
N LEU A 67 -7.10 4.37 7.67
CA LEU A 67 -7.50 5.70 7.21
C LEU A 67 -6.94 6.80 8.12
N ASP A 68 -6.97 6.59 9.43
CA ASP A 68 -6.41 7.52 10.42
C ASP A 68 -4.86 7.64 10.36
N GLN A 69 -4.17 6.71 9.68
CA GLN A 69 -2.71 6.73 9.48
C GLN A 69 -2.29 7.42 8.18
N LEU A 70 -3.23 7.64 7.26
CA LEU A 70 -2.92 8.26 5.98
C LEU A 70 -2.69 9.77 6.18
N ILE A 71 -1.64 10.27 5.55
CA ILE A 71 -1.39 11.71 5.46
C ILE A 71 -2.10 12.21 4.20
N VAL A 72 -3.01 13.18 4.38
CA VAL A 72 -3.57 13.92 3.25
C VAL A 72 -2.48 14.85 2.75
N ILE A 73 -2.08 14.65 1.50
CA ILE A 73 -1.15 15.51 0.78
C ILE A 73 -2.04 16.36 -0.11
N GLU A 74 -1.99 17.69 0.05
CA GLU A 74 -2.71 18.59 -0.87
C GLU A 74 -1.96 18.58 -2.21
N ASP A 75 -2.71 18.53 -3.31
CA ASP A 75 -2.12 18.80 -4.61
C ASP A 75 -1.71 20.28 -4.61
N ASP A 76 -0.40 20.54 -4.71
CA ASP A 76 0.12 21.88 -4.96
C ASP A 76 -0.37 22.29 -6.38
N GLU A 77 -1.50 23.01 -6.46
CA GLU A 77 -1.93 23.73 -7.69
C GLU A 77 -0.96 24.87 -8.05
#